data_AF-A0A9D2W2G5-F1
#
_entry.id   AF-A0A9D2W2G5-F1
#
_cell.length_a   1.000
_cell.length_b   1.000
_cell.length_c   1.000
_cell.angle_alpha   90.00
_cell.angle_beta   90.00
_cell.angle_gamma   90.00
#
_symmetry.space_group_name_H-M   'P 1'
#
loop_
_entity.id
_entity.type
_entity.pdbx_description
1 polymer ?
#
loop_
_entity_poly.entity_id
_entity_poly.type
_entity_poly.pdbx_seq_one_letter_code
_entity_poly.pdbx_strand_id
1 'polypeptide(L)'
;MKTLKQIAVWSFAAFMLLAAASCKNSSQPASEPVSMTASGDTLTIDEVLSRADSLVGQAVILEGVCTHICEHGGQKIFLMGSDDTQMLRVEASKQLGSFPKETVNSIVAVEGVIVEDRIDEAYLRQWEQQLEAAAQSSAQEHATQGCSVEQQARGESATATARTRIENYRQKIAQRKQQQGKDYLSFYHAEASAYRIK
;
A
#
# COMPACT_ATOMS: atom_id res chain seq x y z
N MET A 1 27.80 -25.75 -67.79
CA MET A 1 26.96 -25.57 -69.00
C MET A 1 25.97 -24.46 -68.67
N LYS A 2 26.20 -23.27 -69.25
CA LYS A 2 25.29 -22.59 -70.19
C LYS A 2 23.97 -22.14 -69.53
N THR A 3 23.52 -20.88 -69.56
CA THR A 3 24.02 -19.62 -70.12
C THR A 3 22.94 -18.56 -69.81
N LEU A 4 23.38 -17.36 -69.45
CA LEU A 4 22.98 -16.06 -70.03
C LEU A 4 21.58 -15.46 -69.78
N LYS A 5 21.66 -14.23 -69.23
CA LYS A 5 21.04 -12.96 -69.69
C LYS A 5 19.52 -12.84 -69.48
N GLN A 6 19.02 -11.76 -68.89
CA GLN A 6 19.17 -10.42 -69.46
C GLN A 6 19.40 -9.29 -68.46
N ILE A 7 20.15 -8.33 -68.98
CA ILE A 7 20.54 -7.04 -68.44
C ILE A 7 19.48 -6.02 -68.87
N ALA A 8 19.06 -5.14 -67.95
CA ALA A 8 18.60 -3.80 -68.31
C ALA A 8 18.95 -2.84 -67.16
N VAL A 9 20.12 -2.21 -67.30
CA VAL A 9 20.53 -1.03 -66.55
C VAL A 9 19.93 0.18 -67.25
N TRP A 10 19.19 1.01 -66.51
CA TRP A 10 18.89 2.39 -66.89
C TRP A 10 19.27 3.31 -65.73
N SER A 11 20.39 4.02 -65.92
CA SER A 11 20.78 5.21 -65.16
C SER A 11 19.94 6.40 -65.61
N PHE A 12 19.45 7.25 -64.68
CA PHE A 12 19.77 8.68 -64.61
C PHE A 12 18.99 9.41 -63.48
N ALA A 13 19.72 10.25 -62.73
CA ALA A 13 19.27 11.47 -62.03
C ALA A 13 18.23 11.34 -60.88
N ALA A 14 18.22 12.15 -59.81
CA ALA A 14 19.11 13.16 -59.26
C ALA A 14 18.55 13.55 -57.86
N PHE A 15 19.46 13.96 -56.98
CA PHE A 15 19.35 15.02 -55.96
C PHE A 15 18.19 15.10 -54.94
N MET A 16 18.63 15.40 -53.71
CA MET A 16 17.96 16.16 -52.63
C MET A 16 17.12 15.43 -51.56
N LEU A 17 17.83 15.11 -50.46
CA LEU A 17 17.57 15.53 -49.06
C LEU A 17 16.12 15.79 -48.59
N LEU A 18 15.71 15.02 -47.57
CA LEU A 18 15.14 15.40 -46.25
C LEU A 18 13.98 14.48 -45.81
N ALA A 19 14.22 13.62 -44.81
CA ALA A 19 13.39 13.50 -43.60
C ALA A 19 13.97 12.40 -42.68
N ALA A 20 14.05 12.74 -41.40
CA ALA A 20 14.77 12.02 -40.36
C ALA A 20 14.23 10.61 -40.09
N ALA A 21 15.15 9.64 -40.04
CA ALA A 21 14.96 8.42 -39.30
C ALA A 21 15.30 8.68 -37.82
N SER A 22 14.31 8.60 -36.93
CA SER A 22 14.52 7.89 -35.68
C SER A 22 13.17 7.45 -35.13
N CYS A 23 12.88 6.16 -35.34
CA CYS A 23 11.87 5.45 -34.57
C CYS A 23 12.33 5.44 -33.11
N LYS A 24 11.77 6.33 -32.29
CA LYS A 24 11.92 6.24 -30.84
C LYS A 24 10.77 5.42 -30.29
N ASN A 25 10.95 4.11 -30.30
CA ASN A 25 10.17 3.20 -29.48
C ASN A 25 11.00 2.91 -28.23
N SER A 26 10.57 3.40 -27.08
CA SER A 26 10.87 2.80 -25.78
C SER A 26 9.77 3.20 -24.82
N SER A 27 9.00 2.18 -24.49
CA SER A 27 7.85 2.10 -23.60
C SER A 27 8.12 2.72 -22.23
N GLN A 28 7.18 3.54 -21.76
CA GLN A 28 6.72 3.47 -20.38
C GLN A 28 5.21 3.30 -20.45
N PRO A 29 4.64 2.17 -19.99
CA PRO A 29 3.28 2.25 -19.48
C PRO A 29 3.36 3.15 -18.26
N ALA A 30 2.84 4.37 -18.38
CA ALA A 30 2.31 5.03 -17.20
C ALA A 30 1.30 4.04 -16.61
N SER A 31 1.47 3.70 -15.33
CA SER A 31 0.49 2.92 -14.59
C SER A 31 -0.81 3.73 -14.62
N GLU A 32 -1.68 3.46 -15.59
CA GLU A 32 -3.02 4.04 -15.58
C GLU A 32 -3.70 3.54 -14.30
N PRO A 33 -4.29 4.43 -13.49
CA PRO A 33 -5.06 4.00 -12.34
C PRO A 33 -6.13 3.02 -12.85
N VAL A 34 -6.20 1.84 -12.24
CA VAL A 34 -7.31 0.90 -12.47
C VAL A 34 -8.59 1.71 -12.31
N SER A 35 -9.41 1.73 -13.37
CA SER A 35 -10.59 2.59 -13.43
C SER A 35 -11.52 2.25 -12.28
N MET A 36 -11.75 3.21 -11.37
CA MET A 36 -12.71 3.10 -10.27
C MET A 36 -14.09 2.75 -10.84
N THR A 37 -14.71 1.68 -10.35
CA THR A 37 -15.96 1.14 -10.90
C THR A 37 -17.09 1.15 -9.88
N ALA A 38 -17.41 2.29 -9.24
CA ALA A 38 -18.66 2.36 -8.50
C ALA A 38 -19.20 3.77 -8.26
N SER A 39 -20.53 3.86 -8.40
CA SER A 39 -21.40 4.85 -7.78
C SER A 39 -21.72 4.37 -6.36
N GLY A 40 -21.16 5.04 -5.36
CA GLY A 40 -21.41 4.82 -3.95
C GLY A 40 -20.98 6.06 -3.16
N ASP A 41 -21.53 6.26 -1.97
CA ASP A 41 -21.15 7.41 -1.13
C ASP A 41 -19.69 7.28 -0.70
N THR A 42 -18.89 8.31 -0.96
CA THR A 42 -17.50 8.39 -0.50
C THR A 42 -17.48 8.66 1.00
N LEU A 43 -16.85 7.76 1.76
CA LEU A 43 -16.64 7.91 3.20
C LEU A 43 -15.37 8.71 3.49
N THR A 44 -15.42 9.58 4.48
CA THR A 44 -14.23 10.17 5.08
C THR A 44 -13.47 9.14 5.93
N ILE A 45 -12.18 9.37 6.19
CA ILE A 45 -11.40 8.52 7.11
C ILE A 45 -12.04 8.46 8.50
N ASP A 46 -12.53 9.60 9.01
CA ASP A 46 -13.24 9.69 10.29
C ASP A 46 -14.46 8.79 10.35
N GLU A 47 -15.28 8.82 9.28
CA GLU A 47 -16.44 7.94 9.18
C GLU A 47 -16.01 6.48 9.17
N VAL A 48 -15.04 6.09 8.34
CA VAL A 48 -14.53 4.71 8.30
C VAL A 48 -14.08 4.26 9.69
N LEU A 49 -13.25 5.04 10.39
CA LEU A 49 -12.72 4.69 11.71
C LEU A 49 -13.83 4.60 12.77
N SER A 50 -14.84 5.47 12.74
CA SER A 50 -15.95 5.46 13.71
C SER A 50 -16.84 4.21 13.65
N ARG A 51 -16.88 3.53 12.50
CA ARG A 51 -17.73 2.34 12.27
C ARG A 51 -16.94 1.15 11.74
N ALA A 52 -15.63 1.11 11.95
CA ALA A 52 -14.73 0.15 11.32
C ALA A 52 -15.14 -1.31 11.57
N ASP A 53 -15.53 -1.67 12.80
CA ASP A 53 -16.07 -2.99 13.16
C ASP A 53 -17.20 -3.45 12.22
N SER A 54 -18.07 -2.53 11.80
CA SER A 54 -19.21 -2.84 10.92
C SER A 54 -18.83 -2.91 9.44
N LEU A 55 -17.75 -2.26 9.03
CA LEU A 55 -17.31 -2.19 7.64
C LEU A 55 -16.38 -3.34 7.24
N VAL A 56 -15.90 -4.14 8.20
CA VAL A 56 -15.00 -5.27 7.91
C VAL A 56 -15.59 -6.18 6.83
N GLY A 57 -14.80 -6.43 5.78
CA GLY A 57 -15.17 -7.24 4.63
C GLY A 57 -16.05 -6.52 3.59
N GLN A 58 -16.45 -5.27 3.83
CA GLN A 58 -17.23 -4.49 2.87
C GLN A 58 -16.34 -3.71 1.91
N ALA A 59 -16.74 -3.66 0.64
CA ALA A 59 -16.18 -2.75 -0.34
C ALA A 59 -16.70 -1.33 -0.07
N VAL A 60 -15.78 -0.37 0.04
CA VAL A 60 -16.07 1.04 0.29
C VAL A 60 -15.28 1.93 -0.65
N ILE A 61 -15.79 3.13 -0.89
CA ILE A 61 -15.00 4.23 -1.42
C ILE A 61 -14.68 5.14 -0.25
N LEU A 62 -13.40 5.37 0.02
CA LEU A 62 -12.95 6.24 1.11
C LEU A 62 -12.03 7.34 0.60
N GLU A 63 -11.94 8.43 1.34
CA GLU A 63 -11.13 9.58 0.98
C GLU A 63 -10.41 10.19 2.18
N GLY A 64 -9.14 10.55 1.97
CA GLY A 64 -8.31 11.23 2.96
C GLY A 64 -7.06 11.86 2.35
N VAL A 65 -6.34 12.63 3.16
CA VAL A 65 -5.07 13.25 2.75
C VAL A 65 -3.95 12.23 2.95
N CYS A 66 -3.22 11.88 1.90
CA CYS A 66 -2.07 10.99 2.04
C CYS A 66 -0.90 11.75 2.67
N THR A 67 -0.49 11.35 3.88
CA THR A 67 0.61 11.99 4.61
C THR A 67 1.90 11.18 4.56
N HIS A 68 1.82 9.88 4.24
CA HIS A 68 2.97 9.01 4.18
C HIS A 68 2.77 7.89 3.16
N ILE A 69 3.86 7.52 2.48
CA ILE A 69 3.98 6.29 1.69
C ILE A 69 5.17 5.51 2.27
N CYS A 70 4.96 4.23 2.56
CA CYS A 70 6.04 3.37 3.04
C CYS A 70 7.17 3.25 2.00
N GLU A 71 8.41 3.50 2.43
CA GLU A 71 9.61 3.42 1.57
C GLU A 71 9.90 1.99 1.07
N HIS A 72 9.30 0.97 1.70
CA HIS A 72 9.36 -0.43 1.32
C HIS A 72 8.48 -0.74 0.09
N GLY A 73 8.78 -0.10 -1.04
CA GLY A 73 8.14 -0.39 -2.33
C GLY A 73 6.82 0.34 -2.59
N GLY A 74 6.43 1.30 -1.75
CA GLY A 74 5.23 2.11 -1.97
C GLY A 74 3.92 1.34 -1.86
N GLN A 75 3.92 0.18 -1.22
CA GLN A 75 2.74 -0.70 -1.14
C GLN A 75 1.75 -0.27 -0.05
N LYS A 76 2.14 0.66 0.81
CA LYS A 76 1.29 1.18 1.88
C LYS A 76 1.29 2.70 1.86
N ILE A 77 0.11 3.29 2.00
CA ILE A 77 -0.07 4.71 2.26
C ILE A 77 -0.84 4.92 3.55
N PHE A 78 -0.70 6.09 4.13
CA PHE A 78 -1.44 6.50 5.31
C PHE A 78 -2.28 7.71 4.97
N LEU A 79 -3.59 7.55 5.12
CA LEU A 79 -4.57 8.59 4.87
C LEU A 79 -5.00 9.20 6.19
N MET A 80 -4.85 10.51 6.29
CA MET A 80 -5.28 11.32 7.43
C MET A 80 -6.72 11.78 7.20
N GLY A 81 -7.51 11.70 8.26
CA GLY A 81 -8.85 12.26 8.36
C GLY A 81 -8.83 13.73 8.74
N SER A 82 -9.72 14.10 9.66
CA SER A 82 -9.87 15.47 10.13
C SER A 82 -8.62 16.03 10.84
N ASP A 83 -7.85 15.17 11.52
CA ASP A 83 -6.58 15.50 12.16
C ASP A 83 -5.60 14.31 12.17
N ASP A 84 -4.40 14.53 12.73
CA ASP A 84 -3.30 13.56 12.77
C ASP A 84 -3.51 12.40 13.76
N THR A 85 -4.61 12.41 14.51
CA THR A 85 -5.04 11.27 15.35
C THR A 85 -5.89 10.27 14.56
N GLN A 86 -6.46 10.71 13.43
CA GLN A 86 -7.35 9.93 12.58
C GLN A 86 -6.59 9.40 11.36
N MET A 87 -5.85 8.32 11.54
CA MET A 87 -5.01 7.73 10.50
C MET A 87 -5.50 6.35 10.07
N LEU A 88 -5.72 6.15 8.77
CA LEU A 88 -6.01 4.85 8.19
C LEU A 88 -4.85 4.40 7.30
N ARG A 89 -4.33 3.21 7.58
CA ARG A 89 -3.40 2.52 6.69
C ARG A 89 -4.17 1.96 5.50
N VAL A 90 -3.67 2.19 4.30
CA VAL A 90 -4.19 1.61 3.06
C VAL A 90 -3.07 0.81 2.40
N GLU A 91 -3.33 -0.46 2.11
CA GLU A 91 -2.37 -1.35 1.46
C GLU A 91 -2.81 -1.61 0.02
N ALA A 92 -1.87 -1.57 -0.92
CA ALA A 92 -2.15 -1.90 -2.31
C ALA A 92 -2.41 -3.40 -2.43
N SER A 93 -3.51 -3.77 -3.08
CA SER A 93 -3.72 -5.16 -3.51
C SER A 93 -2.61 -5.61 -4.45
N LYS A 94 -2.45 -6.93 -4.62
CA LYS A 94 -1.46 -7.50 -5.54
C LYS A 94 -1.62 -6.98 -6.97
N GLN A 95 -2.85 -6.74 -7.40
CA GLN A 95 -3.19 -6.22 -8.72
C GLN A 95 -2.82 -4.75 -8.87
N LEU A 96 -3.02 -3.95 -7.82
CA LEU A 96 -2.66 -2.53 -7.81
C LEU A 96 -1.13 -2.31 -7.74
N GLY A 97 -0.43 -3.17 -7.01
CA GLY A 97 1.03 -3.19 -6.93
C GLY A 97 1.59 -2.18 -5.93
N SER A 98 1.61 -0.90 -6.30
CA SER A 98 2.14 0.17 -5.46
C SER A 98 1.55 1.55 -5.78
N PHE A 99 1.70 2.46 -4.83
CA PHE A 99 1.35 3.87 -4.95
C PHE A 99 2.57 4.70 -5.37
N PRO A 100 2.43 5.63 -6.31
CA PRO A 100 3.53 6.45 -6.78
C PRO A 100 3.79 7.61 -5.81
N LYS A 101 5.00 8.19 -5.83
CA LYS A 101 5.45 9.15 -4.80
C LYS A 101 4.62 10.42 -4.73
N GLU A 102 4.07 10.84 -5.87
CA GLU A 102 3.15 11.98 -6.00
C GLU A 102 1.84 11.79 -5.23
N THR A 103 1.56 10.60 -4.70
CA THR A 103 0.40 10.38 -3.82
C THR A 103 0.55 11.16 -2.50
N VAL A 104 1.78 11.36 -1.99
CA VAL A 104 2.01 12.14 -0.75
C VAL A 104 1.60 13.60 -0.94
N ASN A 105 0.92 14.15 0.08
CA ASN A 105 0.35 15.51 0.12
C ASN A 105 -0.85 15.74 -0.81
N SER A 106 -1.40 14.67 -1.39
CA SER A 106 -2.63 14.75 -2.19
C SER A 106 -3.83 14.18 -1.45
N ILE A 107 -5.02 14.62 -1.85
CA ILE A 107 -6.26 13.95 -1.49
C ILE A 107 -6.39 12.70 -2.38
N VAL A 108 -6.63 11.56 -1.75
CA VAL A 108 -6.73 10.28 -2.44
C VAL A 108 -8.09 9.66 -2.17
N ALA A 109 -8.82 9.36 -3.24
CA ALA A 109 -9.99 8.49 -3.17
C ALA A 109 -9.55 7.04 -3.44
N VAL A 110 -9.97 6.11 -2.59
CA VAL A 110 -9.59 4.69 -2.64
C VAL A 110 -10.84 3.83 -2.70
N GLU A 111 -10.89 2.90 -3.66
CA GLU A 111 -11.85 1.80 -3.67
C GLU A 111 -11.17 0.56 -3.09
N GLY A 112 -11.69 0.06 -1.98
CA GLY A 112 -11.05 -1.03 -1.25
C GLY A 112 -11.95 -1.73 -0.26
N VAL A 113 -11.42 -2.77 0.37
CA VAL A 113 -12.12 -3.55 1.40
C VAL A 113 -11.52 -3.24 2.76
N ILE A 114 -12.37 -2.99 3.77
CA ILE A 114 -11.90 -2.81 5.15
C ILE A 114 -11.53 -4.16 5.76
N VAL A 115 -10.35 -4.24 6.35
CA VAL A 115 -9.79 -5.45 6.96
C VAL A 115 -9.46 -5.17 8.42
N GLU A 116 -9.76 -6.15 9.29
CA GLU A 116 -9.42 -6.14 10.71
C GLU A 116 -8.13 -6.94 10.97
N ASP A 117 -7.12 -6.29 11.53
CA ASP A 117 -5.95 -6.93 12.13
C ASP A 117 -6.21 -7.14 13.62
N ARG A 118 -6.30 -8.39 14.05
CA ARG A 118 -6.46 -8.73 15.47
C ARG A 118 -5.11 -9.00 16.13
N ILE A 119 -4.92 -8.42 17.31
CA ILE A 119 -3.83 -8.76 18.22
C ILE A 119 -4.43 -9.44 19.44
N ASP A 120 -4.20 -10.75 19.54
CA ASP A 120 -4.61 -11.59 20.66
C ASP A 120 -3.38 -12.25 21.34
N GLU A 121 -3.62 -13.04 22.38
CA GLU A 121 -2.54 -13.71 23.12
C GLU A 121 -1.75 -14.70 22.24
N ALA A 122 -2.38 -15.32 21.24
CA ALA A 122 -1.69 -16.25 20.35
C ALA A 122 -0.72 -15.51 19.43
N TYR A 123 -1.15 -14.38 18.85
CA TYR A 123 -0.30 -13.48 18.09
C TYR A 123 0.90 -13.01 18.91
N LEU A 124 0.67 -12.55 20.14
CA LEU A 124 1.72 -12.05 21.01
C LEU A 124 2.75 -13.13 21.36
N ARG A 125 2.33 -14.36 21.62
CA ARG A 125 3.24 -15.50 21.84
C ARG A 125 4.08 -15.83 20.61
N GLN A 126 3.47 -15.79 19.43
CA GLN A 126 4.22 -16.01 18.18
C GLN A 126 5.27 -14.91 17.98
N TRP A 127 4.93 -13.66 18.29
CA TRP A 127 5.89 -12.56 18.22
C TRP A 127 7.05 -12.75 19.21
N GLU A 128 6.79 -13.17 20.45
CA GLU A 128 7.85 -13.50 21.42
C GLU A 128 8.79 -14.60 20.89
N GLN A 129 8.25 -15.67 20.32
CA GLN A 129 9.04 -16.74 19.72
C GLN A 129 9.93 -16.24 18.56
N GLN A 130 9.41 -15.33 17.73
CA GLN A 130 10.19 -14.71 16.66
C GLN A 130 11.33 -13.85 17.21
N LEU A 131 11.11 -13.11 18.30
CA LEU A 131 12.16 -12.32 18.96
C LEU A 131 13.23 -13.24 19.56
N GLU A 132 12.85 -14.37 20.15
CA GLU A 132 13.81 -15.35 20.67
C GLU A 132 14.64 -15.99 19.55
N ALA A 133 14.00 -16.40 18.46
CA ALA A 133 14.69 -16.95 17.29
C ALA A 133 15.65 -15.91 16.66
N ALA A 134 15.21 -14.65 16.52
CA ALA A 134 16.03 -13.55 16.02
C ALA A 134 17.16 -13.14 16.97
N ALA A 135 17.06 -13.42 18.27
CA ALA A 135 18.18 -13.22 19.19
C ALA A 135 19.24 -14.34 19.06
N GLN A 136 18.85 -15.52 18.59
CA GLN A 136 19.73 -16.69 18.45
C GLN A 136 20.42 -16.76 17.09
N SER A 137 19.75 -16.37 16.02
CA SER A 137 20.39 -16.10 14.73
C SER A 137 20.85 -14.65 14.73
N SER A 138 22.07 -14.30 14.32
CA SER A 138 22.48 -12.91 14.10
C SER A 138 21.73 -12.21 12.94
N ALA A 139 20.51 -12.65 12.65
CA ALA A 139 19.57 -12.04 11.74
C ALA A 139 19.04 -10.77 12.40
N GLN A 140 19.31 -9.66 11.73
CA GLN A 140 18.86 -8.33 12.13
C GLN A 140 17.33 -8.34 12.32
N GLU A 141 16.84 -7.81 13.45
CA GLU A 141 15.43 -7.70 13.84
C GLU A 141 14.61 -6.99 12.74
N HIS A 142 14.11 -7.72 11.74
CA HIS A 142 13.37 -7.12 10.62
C HIS A 142 12.00 -7.72 10.35
N ALA A 143 11.57 -8.76 11.09
CA ALA A 143 10.38 -9.51 10.70
C ALA A 143 9.02 -8.92 11.17
N THR A 144 9.00 -7.95 12.09
CA THR A 144 7.73 -7.49 12.70
C THR A 144 7.62 -5.99 12.96
N GLN A 145 8.60 -5.20 12.53
CA GLN A 145 8.53 -3.75 12.74
C GLN A 145 7.80 -3.10 11.56
N GLY A 146 6.48 -2.92 11.69
CA GLY A 146 5.76 -1.94 10.88
C GLY A 146 6.46 -0.57 10.97
N CYS A 147 6.32 0.28 9.95
CA CYS A 147 7.00 1.58 9.92
C CYS A 147 6.59 2.44 11.13
N SER A 148 7.38 3.47 11.45
CA SER A 148 7.11 4.35 12.60
C SER A 148 5.70 4.97 12.58
N VAL A 149 5.19 5.30 11.39
CA VAL A 149 3.83 5.81 11.20
C VAL A 149 2.77 4.77 11.57
N GLU A 150 2.99 3.50 11.20
CA GLU A 150 2.10 2.40 11.59
C GLU A 150 2.07 2.21 13.11
N GLN A 151 3.25 2.26 13.75
CA GLN A 151 3.38 2.14 15.20
C GLN A 151 2.66 3.30 15.92
N GLN A 152 2.84 4.53 15.43
CA GLN A 152 2.14 5.70 15.94
C GLN A 152 0.62 5.58 15.76
N ALA A 153 0.15 5.15 14.59
CA ALA A 153 -1.28 4.94 14.34
C ALA A 153 -1.90 3.88 15.28
N ARG A 154 -1.10 2.93 15.77
CA ARG A 154 -1.52 1.94 16.79
C ARG A 154 -1.36 2.42 18.23
N GLY A 155 -0.91 3.67 18.44
CA GLY A 155 -0.62 4.22 19.76
C GLY A 155 0.50 3.49 20.48
N GLU A 156 1.52 3.05 19.74
CA GLU A 156 2.74 2.47 20.27
C GLU A 156 3.81 3.54 20.52
N SER A 157 4.64 3.33 21.54
CA SER A 157 5.77 4.22 21.82
C SER A 157 6.92 3.89 20.88
N ALA A 158 7.40 4.90 20.14
CA ALA A 158 8.49 4.78 19.18
C ALA A 158 9.84 4.37 19.81
N THR A 159 9.99 4.50 21.13
CA THR A 159 11.23 4.14 21.86
C THR A 159 11.09 2.85 22.68
N ALA A 160 9.90 2.25 22.72
CA ALA A 160 9.67 1.03 23.46
C ALA A 160 10.29 -0.18 22.74
N THR A 161 10.94 -1.05 23.51
CA THR A 161 11.43 -2.33 22.99
C THR A 161 10.27 -3.21 22.51
N ALA A 162 10.53 -4.14 21.61
CA ALA A 162 9.51 -5.08 21.14
C ALA A 162 8.84 -5.86 22.32
N ARG A 163 9.61 -6.25 23.33
CA ARG A 163 9.07 -6.88 24.55
C ARG A 163 8.16 -5.95 25.35
N THR A 164 8.54 -4.67 25.50
CA THR A 164 7.69 -3.67 26.17
C THR A 164 6.38 -3.47 25.41
N ARG A 165 6.42 -3.46 24.07
CA ARG A 165 5.20 -3.35 23.23
C ARG A 165 4.27 -4.55 23.43
N ILE A 166 4.80 -5.76 23.47
CA ILE A 166 4.03 -6.99 23.73
C ILE A 166 3.32 -6.91 25.09
N GLU A 167 4.01 -6.49 26.15
CA GLU A 167 3.41 -6.33 27.48
C GLU A 167 2.31 -5.25 27.49
N ASN A 168 2.57 -4.11 26.84
CA ASN A 168 1.55 -3.06 26.70
C ASN A 168 0.30 -3.57 25.97
N TYR A 169 0.47 -4.42 24.95
CA TYR A 169 -0.65 -5.06 24.27
C TYR A 169 -1.41 -6.02 25.19
N ARG A 170 -0.73 -6.85 25.98
CA ARG A 170 -1.40 -7.73 26.96
C ARG A 170 -2.24 -6.94 27.97
N GLN A 171 -1.71 -5.82 28.47
CA GLN A 171 -2.45 -4.95 29.40
C GLN A 171 -3.70 -4.35 28.74
N LYS A 172 -3.57 -3.81 27.52
CA LYS A 172 -4.71 -3.29 26.74
C LYS A 172 -5.75 -4.39 26.44
N ILE A 173 -5.32 -5.62 26.12
CA ILE A 173 -6.21 -6.77 25.92
C ILE A 173 -6.96 -7.11 27.21
N ALA A 174 -6.27 -7.19 28.35
CA ALA A 174 -6.89 -7.49 29.65
C ALA A 174 -7.94 -6.43 30.02
N GLN A 175 -7.63 -5.14 29.81
CA GLN A 175 -8.57 -4.05 30.02
C GLN A 175 -9.80 -4.17 29.11
N ARG A 176 -9.60 -4.41 27.82
CA ARG A 176 -10.71 -4.58 26.85
C ARG A 176 -11.57 -5.80 27.17
N LYS A 177 -10.98 -6.89 27.64
CA LYS A 177 -11.71 -8.07 28.12
C LYS A 177 -12.62 -7.74 29.30
N GLN A 178 -12.12 -6.96 30.27
CA GLN A 178 -12.91 -6.52 31.42
C GLN A 178 -14.05 -5.58 31.02
N GLN A 179 -13.81 -4.67 30.08
CA GLN A 179 -14.77 -3.63 29.70
C GLN A 179 -15.80 -4.10 28.65
N GLN A 180 -15.39 -4.97 27.73
CA GLN A 180 -16.15 -5.29 26.50
C GLN A 180 -16.27 -6.80 26.25
N GLY A 181 -15.67 -7.65 27.09
CA GLY A 181 -15.67 -9.10 26.89
C GLY A 181 -14.83 -9.59 25.71
N LYS A 182 -14.11 -8.70 25.00
CA LYS A 182 -13.23 -9.03 23.88
C LYS A 182 -11.80 -9.23 24.38
N ASP A 183 -11.23 -10.41 24.15
CA ASP A 183 -9.88 -10.80 24.56
C ASP A 183 -8.81 -10.57 23.46
N TYR A 184 -9.04 -9.55 22.64
CA TYR A 184 -8.16 -9.12 21.56
C TYR A 184 -8.33 -7.62 21.30
N LEU A 185 -7.31 -7.01 20.69
CA LEU A 185 -7.38 -5.66 20.14
C LEU A 185 -7.67 -5.72 18.64
N SER A 186 -8.43 -4.75 18.14
CA SER A 186 -8.77 -4.60 16.73
C SER A 186 -8.06 -3.38 16.17
N PHE A 187 -7.31 -3.56 15.09
CA PHE A 187 -6.80 -2.49 14.24
C PHE A 187 -7.41 -2.65 12.85
N TYR A 188 -7.53 -1.56 12.11
CA TYR A 188 -8.20 -1.58 10.81
C TYR A 188 -7.32 -0.96 9.74
N HIS A 189 -7.41 -1.52 8.54
CA HIS A 189 -6.81 -0.98 7.34
C HIS A 189 -7.74 -1.19 6.14
N ALA A 190 -7.44 -0.56 5.01
CA ALA A 190 -8.11 -0.86 3.75
C ALA A 190 -7.14 -1.58 2.80
N GLU A 191 -7.61 -2.61 2.11
CA GLU A 191 -6.93 -3.19 0.94
C GLU A 191 -7.48 -2.54 -0.32
N ALA A 192 -6.65 -1.75 -1.00
CA ALA A 192 -7.01 -0.96 -2.17
C ALA A 192 -6.98 -1.79 -3.46
N SER A 193 -8.11 -1.80 -4.15
CA SER A 193 -8.25 -2.37 -5.50
C SER A 193 -8.07 -1.32 -6.59
N ALA A 194 -8.45 -0.06 -6.32
CA ALA A 194 -8.26 1.09 -7.19
C ALA A 194 -8.11 2.37 -6.37
N TYR A 195 -7.54 3.42 -6.97
CA TYR A 195 -7.46 4.74 -6.35
C TYR A 195 -7.42 5.86 -7.40
N ARG A 196 -7.67 7.09 -6.95
CA ARG A 196 -7.51 8.32 -7.72
C ARG A 196 -6.90 9.42 -6.85
N ILE A 197 -5.85 10.05 -7.37
CA ILE A 197 -5.30 11.30 -6.82
C ILE A 197 -6.17 12.45 -7.33
N LYS A 198 -6.65 13.32 -6.43
CA LYS A 198 -7.46 14.50 -6.77
C LYS A 198 -6.63 15.76 -6.95
#